data_AF-A0A075H9M2-F1
#
_entry.id   AF-A0A075H9M2-F1
#
_cell.length_a   1.000
_cell.length_b   1.000
_cell.length_c   1.000
_cell.angle_alpha   90.00
_cell.angle_beta   90.00
_cell.angle_gamma   90.00
#
_symmetry.space_group_name_H-M   'P 1'
#
loop_
_entity.id
_entity.type
_entity.pdbx_description
1 polymer ?
#
loop_
_entity_poly.entity_id
_entity_poly.type
_entity_poly.pdbx_seq_one_letter_code
_entity_poly.pdbx_strand_id
1 'polypeptide(L)'
;MFTENLDAFELGYQSIFLIVSNVVIFGFGIAYYKKKIPSLAQDVVEKIRTFEIPKRVAIIFLAVILCVYIGLSAPELFLDEGKAWNDYNAVLLPALEIWPFGQTDNVYVQEQNDRYVRMFLLDVSLDIFQNIKLLPFIASILVVVFTYLITVQFCQKRFAGIIAVIVLLQSYTFLKYDTVAVYENFWVLFFLISLYVIEKKWFLVPCFLHTCILH
;
A
#
# COMPACT_ATOMS: atom_id res chain seq x y z
N MET A 1 -5.42 -1.40 -27.07
CA MET A 1 -6.27 -2.47 -27.64
C MET A 1 -6.79 -3.24 -26.45
N PHE A 2 -8.03 -2.92 -26.04
CA PHE A 2 -8.64 -3.44 -24.82
C PHE A 2 -9.13 -4.87 -25.07
N THR A 3 -8.70 -5.78 -24.21
CA THR A 3 -9.02 -7.21 -24.24
C THR A 3 -10.40 -7.43 -23.62
N GLU A 4 -11.46 -7.45 -24.43
CA GLU A 4 -12.84 -7.77 -24.03
C GLU A 4 -13.13 -9.29 -23.91
N ASN A 5 -12.10 -10.14 -23.86
CA ASN A 5 -12.25 -11.58 -23.58
C ASN A 5 -11.03 -12.06 -22.80
N LEU A 6 -11.01 -11.84 -21.49
CA LEU A 6 -10.04 -12.48 -20.59
C LEU A 6 -10.69 -13.75 -20.05
N ASP A 7 -10.14 -14.90 -20.42
CA ASP A 7 -10.52 -16.17 -19.81
C ASP A 7 -10.06 -16.14 -18.34
N ALA A 8 -10.97 -16.38 -17.40
CA ALA A 8 -10.67 -16.23 -15.96
C ALA A 8 -9.56 -17.18 -15.47
N PHE A 9 -9.18 -18.17 -16.30
CA PHE A 9 -8.13 -19.15 -16.04
C PHE A 9 -6.82 -18.89 -16.82
N GLU A 10 -6.71 -17.78 -17.55
CA GLU A 10 -5.43 -17.42 -18.18
C GLU A 10 -4.40 -17.01 -17.13
N LEU A 11 -3.30 -17.76 -17.07
CA LEU A 11 -2.15 -17.45 -16.24
C LEU A 11 -1.51 -16.15 -16.75
N GLY A 12 -1.76 -15.03 -16.05
CA GLY A 12 -1.18 -13.74 -16.40
C GLY A 12 0.35 -13.80 -16.51
N TYR A 13 0.96 -12.95 -17.34
CA TYR A 13 2.40 -13.00 -17.65
C TYR A 13 3.34 -13.01 -16.42
N GLN A 14 2.93 -12.41 -15.30
CA GLN A 14 3.68 -12.37 -14.02
C GLN A 14 3.44 -13.60 -13.12
N SER A 15 2.47 -14.46 -13.45
CA SER A 15 2.06 -15.62 -12.63
C SER A 15 3.18 -16.65 -12.48
N ILE A 16 3.97 -16.88 -13.54
CA ILE A 16 5.11 -17.80 -13.53
C ILE A 16 6.16 -17.33 -12.53
N PHE A 17 6.47 -16.03 -12.49
CA PHE A 17 7.42 -15.47 -11.53
C PHE A 17 6.93 -15.62 -10.10
N LEU A 18 5.64 -15.42 -9.85
CA LEU A 18 5.03 -15.63 -8.53
C LEU A 18 5.06 -17.10 -8.11
N ILE A 19 4.73 -18.04 -9.00
CA ILE A 19 4.73 -19.48 -8.67
C ILE A 19 6.16 -19.95 -8.38
N VAL A 20 7.11 -19.59 -9.24
CA VAL A 20 8.51 -19.98 -9.07
C VAL A 20 9.10 -19.37 -7.79
N SER A 21 8.84 -18.09 -7.49
CA SER A 21 9.36 -17.47 -6.27
C SER A 21 8.81 -18.14 -5.00
N ASN A 22 7.51 -18.46 -4.98
CA ASN A 22 6.90 -19.17 -3.86
C ASN A 22 7.47 -20.58 -3.70
N VAL A 23 7.64 -21.35 -4.79
CA VAL A 23 8.26 -22.69 -4.73
C VAL A 23 9.68 -22.62 -4.18
N VAL A 24 10.47 -21.62 -4.58
CA VAL A 24 11.82 -21.40 -4.05
C VAL A 24 11.78 -21.06 -2.55
N ILE A 25 10.91 -20.14 -2.13
CA ILE A 25 10.78 -19.73 -0.72
C ILE A 25 10.34 -20.91 0.16
N PHE A 26 9.30 -21.63 -0.24
CA PHE A 26 8.83 -22.81 0.51
C PHE A 26 9.86 -23.95 0.49
N GLY A 27 10.54 -24.17 -0.63
CA GLY A 27 11.62 -25.14 -0.74
C GLY A 27 12.78 -24.84 0.22
N PHE A 28 13.22 -23.59 0.29
CA PHE A 28 14.21 -23.13 1.27
C PHE A 28 13.70 -23.28 2.71
N GLY A 29 12.44 -22.93 2.98
CA GLY A 29 11.82 -23.10 4.29
C GLY A 29 11.79 -24.56 4.76
N ILE A 30 11.42 -25.50 3.89
CA ILE A 30 11.40 -26.94 4.19
C ILE A 30 12.82 -27.48 4.37
N ALA A 31 13.77 -27.06 3.53
CA ALA A 31 15.17 -27.48 3.65
C ALA A 31 15.80 -26.99 4.96
N TYR A 32 15.47 -25.77 5.38
CA TYR A 32 15.89 -25.20 6.67
C TYR A 32 15.31 -26.00 7.84
N TYR A 33 14.00 -26.29 7.81
CA TYR A 33 13.33 -27.07 8.85
C TYR A 33 13.88 -28.50 8.96
N LYS A 34 14.22 -29.13 7.83
CA LYS A 34 14.84 -30.47 7.80
C LYS A 34 16.35 -30.46 8.10
N LYS A 35 16.93 -29.31 8.50
CA LYS A 35 18.36 -29.12 8.77
C LYS A 35 19.29 -29.55 7.63
N LYS A 36 18.82 -29.57 6.38
CA LYS A 36 19.60 -30.00 5.20
C LYS A 36 20.47 -28.89 4.58
N ILE A 37 20.49 -27.72 5.21
CA ILE A 37 21.24 -26.54 4.75
C ILE A 37 22.66 -26.57 5.34
N PRO A 38 23.71 -26.12 4.61
CA PRO A 38 25.07 -26.02 5.13
C PRO A 38 25.12 -25.26 6.47
N SER A 39 25.98 -25.70 7.40
CA SER A 39 26.08 -25.10 8.75
C SER A 39 26.31 -23.58 8.72
N LEU A 40 27.15 -23.10 7.79
CA LEU A 40 27.38 -21.66 7.59
C LEU A 40 26.10 -20.87 7.25
N ALA A 41 25.20 -21.44 6.45
CA ALA A 41 23.95 -20.77 6.08
C ALA A 41 22.91 -20.86 7.22
N GLN A 42 22.94 -21.91 8.04
CA GLN A 42 22.13 -21.97 9.26
C GLN A 42 22.56 -20.93 10.29
N ASP A 43 23.87 -20.81 10.55
CA ASP A 43 24.44 -19.86 11.50
C ASP A 43 24.13 -18.40 11.10
N VAL A 44 24.20 -18.08 9.80
CA VAL A 44 23.84 -16.75 9.29
C VAL A 44 22.35 -16.47 9.47
N VAL A 45 21.48 -17.43 9.17
CA VAL A 45 20.02 -17.27 9.35
C VAL A 45 19.66 -17.08 10.82
N GLU A 46 20.26 -17.86 11.72
CA GLU A 46 20.04 -17.68 13.17
C GLU A 46 20.56 -16.34 13.67
N LYS A 47 21.70 -15.87 13.16
CA LYS A 47 22.25 -14.55 13.51
C LYS A 47 21.34 -13.42 13.05
N ILE A 48 20.76 -13.52 11.85
CA ILE A 48 19.78 -12.54 11.35
C ILE A 48 18.49 -12.59 12.16
N ARG A 49 18.01 -13.78 12.54
CA ARG A 49 16.76 -13.96 13.29
C ARG A 49 16.87 -13.52 14.75
N THR A 50 18.05 -13.67 15.36
CA THR A 50 18.33 -13.24 16.73
C THR A 50 18.68 -11.76 16.82
N PHE A 51 19.14 -11.15 15.73
CA PHE A 51 19.43 -9.72 15.66
C PHE A 51 18.17 -8.89 15.96
N GLU A 52 18.25 -8.06 17.00
CA GLU A 52 17.16 -7.19 17.41
C GLU A 52 17.68 -5.82 17.80
N ILE A 53 16.96 -4.79 17.38
CA ILE A 53 17.32 -3.39 17.60
C ILE A 53 16.53 -2.85 18.82
N PRO A 54 17.18 -2.07 19.70
CA PRO A 54 16.48 -1.44 20.82
C PRO A 54 15.42 -0.44 20.33
N LYS A 55 14.32 -0.31 21.10
CA LYS A 55 13.12 0.46 20.72
C LYS A 55 13.45 1.90 20.33
N ARG A 56 14.33 2.56 21.11
CA ARG A 56 14.73 3.96 20.89
C ARG A 56 15.39 4.14 19.53
N VAL A 57 16.31 3.24 19.18
CA VAL A 57 17.02 3.27 17.90
C VAL A 57 16.06 3.01 16.74
N ALA A 58 15.16 2.03 16.86
CA ALA A 58 14.17 1.75 15.83
C ALA A 58 13.24 2.94 15.54
N ILE A 59 12.80 3.67 16.58
CA ILE A 59 11.98 4.88 16.42
C ILE A 59 12.76 5.99 15.70
N ILE A 60 14.03 6.21 16.08
CA ILE A 60 14.87 7.21 15.44
C ILE A 60 15.06 6.87 13.96
N PHE A 61 15.36 5.61 13.63
CA PHE A 61 15.50 5.17 12.24
C PHE A 61 14.21 5.37 11.44
N LEU A 62 13.06 4.98 12.00
CA LEU A 62 11.77 5.16 11.34
C LEU A 62 11.47 6.65 11.10
N ALA A 63 11.75 7.51 12.08
CA ALA A 63 11.57 8.95 11.93
C ALA A 63 12.47 9.54 10.85
N VAL A 64 13.75 9.15 10.79
CA VAL A 64 14.69 9.59 9.74
C VAL A 64 14.20 9.16 8.36
N ILE A 65 13.80 7.90 8.20
CA ILE A 65 13.29 7.38 6.93
C ILE A 65 12.03 8.15 6.50
N LEU A 66 11.09 8.38 7.42
CA LEU A 66 9.88 9.15 7.14
C LEU A 66 10.18 10.61 6.78
N CYS A 67 11.12 11.27 7.47
CA CYS A 67 11.52 12.63 7.14
C CYS A 67 12.11 12.73 5.73
N VAL A 68 12.96 11.77 5.34
CA VAL A 68 13.53 11.72 4.00
C VAL A 68 12.43 11.50 2.96
N TYR A 69 11.54 10.53 3.19
CA TYR A 69 10.41 10.26 2.30
C TYR A 69 9.52 11.49 2.11
N ILE A 70 9.06 12.09 3.21
CA ILE A 70 8.20 13.29 3.18
C ILE A 70 8.92 14.44 2.46
N GLY A 71 10.21 14.65 2.73
CA GLY A 71 10.99 15.72 2.09
C GLY A 71 11.15 15.54 0.57
N LEU A 72 11.28 14.30 0.10
CA LEU A 72 11.40 13.99 -1.33
C LEU A 72 10.06 14.03 -2.06
N SER A 73 8.97 13.59 -1.41
CA SER A 73 7.63 13.53 -2.02
C SER A 73 6.82 14.82 -1.85
N ALA A 74 7.18 15.70 -0.91
CA ALA A 74 6.46 16.96 -0.67
C ALA A 74 6.35 17.88 -1.92
N PRO A 75 7.37 18.03 -2.78
CA PRO A 75 7.25 18.81 -4.01
C PRO A 75 6.16 18.32 -4.96
N GLU A 76 5.83 17.03 -4.93
CA GLU A 76 4.83 16.42 -5.82
C GLU A 76 3.43 16.94 -5.54
N LEU A 77 3.13 17.42 -4.32
CA LEU A 77 1.84 18.01 -3.98
C LEU A 77 1.55 19.30 -4.75
N PHE A 78 2.59 19.98 -5.25
CA PHE A 78 2.46 21.24 -5.99
C PHE A 78 2.42 21.05 -7.51
N LEU A 79 2.62 19.82 -8.00
CA LEU A 79 2.54 19.53 -9.43
C LEU A 79 1.09 19.56 -9.92
N ASP A 80 0.90 19.88 -11.20
CA ASP A 80 -0.42 19.91 -11.84
C ASP A 80 -0.81 18.50 -12.30
N GLU A 81 -1.77 17.88 -11.61
CA GLU A 81 -2.22 16.51 -11.95
C GLU A 81 -2.89 16.43 -13.31
N GLY A 82 -3.61 17.48 -13.72
CA GLY A 82 -4.32 17.51 -15.00
C GLY A 82 -3.38 17.44 -16.21
N LYS A 83 -2.11 17.79 -16.02
CA LYS A 83 -1.06 17.65 -17.06
C LYS A 83 -0.34 16.30 -17.00
N ALA A 84 -0.30 15.68 -15.83
CA ALA A 84 0.39 14.41 -15.61
C ALA A 84 -0.50 13.20 -15.94
N TRP A 85 -1.81 13.32 -15.71
CA TRP A 85 -2.77 12.23 -15.83
C TRP A 85 -4.00 12.68 -16.61
N ASN A 86 -4.21 12.13 -17.81
CA ASN A 86 -5.39 12.44 -18.62
C ASN A 86 -6.70 12.08 -17.88
N ASP A 87 -6.67 11.00 -17.11
CA ASP A 87 -7.81 10.50 -16.31
C ASP A 87 -8.25 11.49 -15.21
N TYR A 88 -7.35 12.39 -14.79
CA TYR A 88 -7.69 13.44 -13.81
C TYR A 88 -8.80 14.35 -14.36
N ASN A 89 -8.61 14.87 -15.57
CA ASN A 89 -9.58 15.77 -16.20
C ASN A 89 -10.74 15.00 -16.85
N ALA A 90 -10.49 13.79 -17.35
CA ALA A 90 -11.48 13.03 -18.11
C ALA A 90 -12.44 12.22 -17.22
N VAL A 91 -12.01 11.84 -16.01
CA VAL A 91 -12.77 10.93 -15.14
C VAL A 91 -12.90 11.48 -13.73
N LEU A 92 -11.79 11.81 -13.06
CA LEU A 92 -11.81 12.14 -11.63
C LEU A 92 -12.54 13.47 -11.34
N LEU A 93 -12.19 14.55 -12.04
CA LEU A 93 -12.83 15.85 -11.86
C LEU A 93 -14.34 15.81 -12.19
N PRO A 94 -14.78 15.27 -13.35
CA PRO A 94 -16.21 15.13 -13.64
C PRO A 94 -16.94 14.27 -12.60
N ALA A 95 -16.30 13.23 -12.07
CA ALA A 95 -16.88 12.39 -11.04
C ALA A 95 -17.08 13.19 -9.75
N LEU A 96 -16.09 13.95 -9.32
CA LEU A 96 -16.15 14.77 -8.11
C LEU A 96 -17.20 15.89 -8.21
N GLU A 97 -17.36 16.52 -9.38
CA GLU A 97 -18.34 17.59 -9.61
C GLU A 97 -19.80 17.13 -9.50
N ILE A 98 -20.08 15.88 -9.89
CA ILE A 98 -21.44 15.33 -9.87
C ILE A 98 -21.72 14.51 -8.61
N TRP A 99 -20.71 14.16 -7.82
CA TRP A 99 -20.86 13.41 -6.57
C TRP A 99 -21.60 14.25 -5.51
N PRO A 100 -22.43 13.66 -4.62
CA PRO A 100 -22.77 12.25 -4.46
C PRO A 100 -24.04 11.79 -5.20
N PHE A 101 -24.82 12.70 -5.80
CA PHE A 101 -26.17 12.39 -6.31
C PHE A 101 -26.33 12.52 -7.83
N GLY A 102 -25.30 12.94 -8.55
CA GLY A 102 -25.34 13.15 -9.99
C GLY A 102 -25.24 11.85 -10.78
N GLN A 103 -25.85 11.87 -11.97
CA GLN A 103 -25.90 10.74 -12.90
C GLN A 103 -25.13 11.09 -14.17
N THR A 104 -24.50 10.09 -14.76
CA THR A 104 -23.68 10.23 -15.97
C THR A 104 -23.80 8.97 -16.80
N ASP A 105 -23.80 9.12 -18.13
CA ASP A 105 -23.79 7.98 -19.05
C ASP A 105 -22.37 7.38 -19.20
N ASN A 106 -21.34 8.04 -18.64
CA ASN A 106 -19.98 7.55 -18.68
C ASN A 106 -19.72 6.53 -17.57
N VAL A 107 -19.61 5.26 -17.95
CA VAL A 107 -19.36 4.12 -17.05
C VAL A 107 -18.16 4.35 -16.14
N TYR A 108 -17.07 4.95 -16.64
CA TYR A 108 -15.86 5.19 -15.84
C TYR A 108 -16.08 6.23 -14.73
N VAL A 109 -16.90 7.24 -14.98
CA VAL A 109 -17.24 8.28 -13.99
C VAL A 109 -18.22 7.72 -12.96
N GLN A 110 -19.16 6.88 -13.41
CA GLN A 110 -20.09 6.18 -12.53
C GLN A 110 -19.36 5.21 -11.59
N GLU A 111 -18.42 4.42 -12.10
CA GLU A 111 -17.59 3.52 -11.28
C GLU A 111 -16.78 4.27 -10.21
N GLN A 112 -16.30 5.48 -10.50
CA GLN A 112 -15.63 6.32 -9.50
C GLN A 112 -16.61 6.78 -8.43
N ASN A 113 -17.83 7.21 -8.81
CA ASN A 113 -18.85 7.65 -7.86
C ASN A 113 -19.37 6.55 -6.94
N ASP A 114 -19.41 5.31 -7.42
CA ASP A 114 -19.79 4.15 -6.61
C ASP A 114 -18.77 3.86 -5.50
N ARG A 115 -17.54 4.38 -5.60
CA ARG A 115 -16.51 4.29 -4.55
C ARG A 115 -16.69 5.42 -3.54
N TYR A 116 -17.78 5.37 -2.79
CA TYR A 116 -18.21 6.44 -1.88
C TYR A 116 -17.13 6.88 -0.88
N VAL A 117 -16.38 5.95 -0.29
CA VAL A 117 -15.35 6.28 0.72
C VAL A 117 -14.22 7.09 0.08
N ARG A 118 -13.76 6.67 -1.10
CA ARG A 118 -12.74 7.37 -1.87
C ARG A 118 -13.20 8.79 -2.19
N MET A 119 -14.38 8.90 -2.82
CA MET A 119 -14.89 10.18 -3.30
C MET A 119 -15.11 11.16 -2.14
N PHE A 120 -15.67 10.70 -1.02
CA PHE A 120 -15.81 11.51 0.18
C PHE A 120 -14.46 12.03 0.69
N LEU A 121 -13.43 11.19 0.74
CA LEU A 121 -12.10 11.60 1.22
C LEU A 121 -11.42 12.59 0.28
N LEU A 122 -11.56 12.42 -1.03
CA LEU A 122 -11.02 13.32 -2.04
C LEU A 122 -11.77 14.66 -2.07
N ASP A 123 -13.09 14.63 -1.95
CA ASP A 123 -13.97 15.80 -1.86
C ASP A 123 -13.61 16.64 -0.63
N VAL A 124 -13.51 16.02 0.55
CA VAL A 124 -13.01 16.66 1.77
C VAL A 124 -11.59 17.21 1.60
N SER A 125 -10.71 16.50 0.89
CA SER A 125 -9.35 16.99 0.60
C SER A 125 -9.38 18.25 -0.25
N LEU A 126 -10.25 18.29 -1.27
CA LEU A 126 -10.37 19.42 -2.17
C LEU A 126 -11.05 20.61 -1.48
N ASP A 127 -12.20 20.41 -0.84
CA ASP A 127 -12.98 21.49 -0.25
C ASP A 127 -12.29 22.12 0.96
N ILE A 128 -11.75 21.31 1.87
CA ILE A 128 -11.15 21.83 3.12
C ILE A 128 -9.73 22.33 2.89
N PHE A 129 -8.91 21.55 2.15
CA PHE A 129 -7.48 21.83 2.01
C PHE A 129 -7.09 22.47 0.69
N GLN A 130 -8.04 22.65 -0.24
CA GLN A 130 -7.81 23.22 -1.58
C GLN A 130 -6.73 22.44 -2.36
N ASN A 131 -6.49 21.18 -1.98
CA ASN A 131 -5.52 20.30 -2.60
C ASN A 131 -6.00 18.86 -2.50
N ILE A 132 -6.43 18.31 -3.64
CA ILE A 132 -6.94 16.94 -3.75
C ILE A 132 -5.89 15.87 -3.38
N LYS A 133 -4.60 16.19 -3.49
CA LYS A 133 -3.48 15.26 -3.20
C LYS A 133 -3.06 15.22 -1.74
N LEU A 134 -3.51 16.16 -0.91
CA LEU A 134 -3.05 16.23 0.47
C LEU A 134 -3.45 14.98 1.26
N LEU A 135 -4.71 14.56 1.15
CA LEU A 135 -5.20 13.39 1.88
C LEU A 135 -4.59 12.08 1.36
N PRO A 136 -4.46 11.84 0.03
CA PRO A 136 -3.67 10.74 -0.52
C PRO A 136 -2.23 10.71 0.00
N PHE A 137 -1.56 11.87 0.08
CA PHE A 137 -0.20 11.96 0.61
C PHE A 137 -0.12 11.56 2.10
N ILE A 138 -1.04 12.06 2.92
CA ILE A 138 -1.13 11.67 4.34
C ILE A 138 -1.39 10.16 4.47
N ALA A 139 -2.27 9.61 3.62
CA ALA A 139 -2.54 8.18 3.61
C ALA A 139 -1.28 7.36 3.28
N SER A 140 -0.46 7.81 2.32
CA SER A 140 0.79 7.12 1.97
C SER A 140 1.83 7.16 3.10
N ILE A 141 1.94 8.27 3.85
CA ILE A 141 2.75 8.32 5.08
C ILE A 141 2.23 7.28 6.09
N LEU A 142 0.92 7.18 6.26
CA LEU A 142 0.32 6.20 7.15
C LEU A 142 0.58 4.76 6.67
N VAL A 143 0.53 4.49 5.36
CA VAL A 143 0.88 3.17 4.80
C VAL A 143 2.29 2.77 5.22
N VAL A 144 3.29 3.66 5.09
CA VAL A 144 4.67 3.39 5.52
C VAL A 144 4.73 3.03 7.01
N VAL A 145 4.01 3.78 7.86
CA VAL A 145 3.93 3.50 9.30
C VAL A 145 3.27 2.16 9.60
N PHE A 146 2.15 1.85 8.95
CA PHE A 146 1.43 0.60 9.15
C PHE A 146 2.21 -0.62 8.62
N THR A 147 2.96 -0.48 7.53
CA THR A 147 3.88 -1.51 7.05
C THR A 147 4.92 -1.86 8.12
N TYR A 148 5.50 -0.86 8.80
CA TYR A 148 6.37 -1.11 9.94
C TYR A 148 5.62 -1.83 11.07
N LEU A 149 4.48 -1.30 11.51
CA LEU A 149 3.74 -1.83 12.65
C LEU A 149 3.32 -3.29 12.45
N ILE A 150 2.74 -3.62 11.29
CA ILE A 150 2.29 -4.97 10.94
C ILE A 150 3.47 -5.93 10.89
N THR A 151 4.57 -5.54 10.24
CA THR A 151 5.73 -6.42 10.14
C THR A 151 6.35 -6.68 11.52
N VAL A 152 6.41 -5.67 12.38
CA VAL A 152 6.86 -5.86 13.77
C VAL A 152 5.92 -6.77 14.55
N GLN A 153 4.61 -6.70 14.29
CA GLN A 153 3.61 -7.56 14.92
C GLN A 153 3.78 -9.02 14.51
N PHE A 154 3.78 -9.31 13.20
CA PHE A 154 3.92 -10.68 12.70
C PHE A 154 5.29 -11.29 12.99
N CYS A 155 6.37 -10.53 12.80
CA CYS A 155 7.73 -11.05 12.99
C CYS A 155 8.22 -10.97 14.43
N GLN A 156 7.52 -10.25 15.32
CA GLN A 156 7.95 -9.94 16.69
C GLN A 156 9.37 -9.33 16.76
N LYS A 157 9.82 -8.70 15.67
CA LYS A 157 11.19 -8.19 15.49
C LYS A 157 11.16 -6.80 14.86
N ARG A 158 11.77 -5.83 15.54
CA ARG A 158 11.85 -4.43 15.08
C ARG A 158 12.69 -4.25 13.82
N PHE A 159 13.76 -5.04 13.69
CA PHE A 159 14.64 -5.00 12.52
C PHE A 159 13.90 -5.39 11.24
N ALA A 160 13.08 -6.45 11.29
CA ALA A 160 12.26 -6.88 10.17
C ALA A 160 11.31 -5.77 9.70
N GLY A 161 10.72 -5.01 10.64
CA GLY A 161 9.88 -3.86 10.31
C GLY A 161 10.62 -2.75 9.56
N ILE A 162 11.87 -2.44 9.93
CA ILE A 162 12.69 -1.45 9.23
C ILE A 162 13.00 -1.93 7.80
N ILE A 163 13.37 -3.20 7.64
CA ILE A 163 13.65 -3.78 6.32
C ILE A 163 12.41 -3.73 5.43
N ALA A 164 11.23 -4.07 5.95
CA ALA A 164 9.98 -4.01 5.18
C ALA A 164 9.67 -2.59 4.69
N VAL A 165 9.88 -1.57 5.54
CA VAL A 165 9.73 -0.17 5.12
C VAL A 165 10.72 0.21 4.03
N ILE A 166 11.99 -0.21 4.14
CA ILE A 166 13.00 0.07 3.11
C ILE A 166 12.61 -0.57 1.78
N VAL A 167 12.16 -1.83 1.79
CA VAL A 167 11.71 -2.54 0.58
C VAL A 167 10.50 -1.84 -0.04
N LEU A 168 9.55 -1.37 0.77
CA LEU A 168 8.40 -0.60 0.28
C LEU A 168 8.85 0.70 -0.40
N LEU A 169 9.71 1.49 0.26
CA LEU A 169 10.19 2.76 -0.27
C LEU A 169 11.16 2.63 -1.45
N GLN A 170 11.71 1.44 -1.71
CA GLN A 170 12.45 1.14 -2.94
C GLN A 170 11.54 0.71 -4.10
N SER A 171 10.26 0.46 -3.85
CA SER A 171 9.31 0.07 -4.88
C SER A 171 8.97 1.25 -5.78
N TYR A 172 9.31 1.12 -7.06
CA TYR A 172 8.94 2.11 -8.07
C TYR A 172 7.42 2.31 -8.14
N THR A 173 6.64 1.24 -8.01
CA THR A 173 5.17 1.32 -8.05
C THR A 173 4.64 2.13 -6.88
N PHE A 174 5.19 1.93 -5.67
CA PHE A 174 4.75 2.71 -4.52
C PHE A 174 5.05 4.20 -4.70
N LEU A 175 6.31 4.55 -5.01
CA LEU A 175 6.74 5.95 -5.20
C LEU A 175 6.12 6.66 -6.40
N LYS A 176 5.51 5.93 -7.35
CA LYS A 176 4.85 6.54 -8.51
C LYS A 176 3.40 6.94 -8.23
N TYR A 177 2.73 6.20 -7.35
CA TYR A 177 1.29 6.31 -7.12
C TYR A 177 0.95 6.79 -5.70
N ASP A 178 1.93 7.02 -4.84
CA ASP A 178 1.74 7.43 -3.45
C ASP A 178 1.22 8.86 -3.27
N THR A 179 1.47 9.75 -4.22
CA THR A 179 1.04 11.14 -4.16
C THR A 179 -0.09 11.50 -5.13
N VAL A 180 -0.58 10.52 -5.90
CA VAL A 180 -1.54 10.72 -6.99
C VAL A 180 -2.97 10.51 -6.50
N ALA A 181 -3.87 11.47 -6.77
CA ALA A 181 -5.28 11.40 -6.38
C ALA A 181 -6.15 10.54 -7.33
N VAL A 182 -5.65 10.27 -8.53
CA VAL A 182 -6.28 9.35 -9.50
C VAL A 182 -6.13 7.88 -9.08
N TYR A 183 -5.00 7.53 -8.44
CA TYR A 183 -4.64 6.17 -8.04
C TYR A 183 -4.22 6.14 -6.57
N GLU A 184 -5.13 6.58 -5.71
CA GLU A 184 -4.94 6.73 -4.28
C GLU A 184 -4.75 5.40 -3.53
N ASN A 185 -3.97 5.47 -2.46
CA ASN A 185 -3.63 4.32 -1.61
C ASN A 185 -4.58 4.14 -0.40
N PHE A 186 -5.76 4.77 -0.38
CA PHE A 186 -6.65 4.66 0.79
C PHE A 186 -7.07 3.22 1.05
N TRP A 187 -7.41 2.45 0.01
CA TRP A 187 -7.72 1.03 0.17
C TRP A 187 -6.55 0.27 0.80
N VAL A 188 -5.31 0.53 0.36
CA VAL A 188 -4.11 -0.13 0.90
C VAL A 188 -3.97 0.19 2.38
N LEU A 189 -4.17 1.45 2.76
CA LEU A 189 -4.15 1.87 4.15
C LEU A 189 -5.23 1.14 4.97
N PHE A 190 -6.48 1.13 4.51
CA PHE A 190 -7.58 0.45 5.22
C PHE A 190 -7.34 -1.05 5.32
N PHE A 191 -6.82 -1.67 4.27
CA PHE A 191 -6.43 -3.07 4.26
C PHE A 191 -5.35 -3.36 5.31
N LEU A 192 -4.28 -2.57 5.34
CA LEU A 192 -3.21 -2.73 6.34
C LEU A 192 -3.74 -2.49 7.77
N ILE A 193 -4.56 -1.47 7.98
CA ILE A 193 -5.22 -1.24 9.28
C ILE A 193 -6.04 -2.46 9.68
N SER A 194 -6.81 -3.03 8.74
CA SER A 194 -7.62 -4.23 9.02
C SER A 194 -6.75 -5.39 9.49
N LEU A 195 -5.61 -5.65 8.82
CA LEU A 195 -4.66 -6.70 9.20
C LEU A 195 -4.05 -6.45 10.59
N TYR A 196 -3.67 -5.22 10.88
CA TYR A 196 -3.14 -4.85 12.19
C TYR A 196 -4.16 -5.08 13.32
N VAL A 197 -5.43 -4.78 13.04
CA VAL A 197 -6.54 -4.94 14.00
C VAL A 197 -6.89 -6.41 14.21
N ILE A 198 -6.77 -7.28 13.20
CA ILE A 198 -7.05 -8.73 13.31
C ILE A 198 -6.30 -9.35 14.49
N GLU A 199 -4.99 -9.15 14.56
CA GLU A 199 -4.18 -9.81 15.59
C GLU A 199 -4.38 -9.18 16.99
N LYS A 200 -4.89 -7.94 17.08
CA LYS A 200 -5.04 -7.22 18.36
C LYS A 200 -6.45 -7.29 18.95
N LYS A 201 -7.50 -7.18 18.13
CA LYS A 201 -8.92 -7.21 18.51
C LYS A 201 -9.78 -7.72 17.34
N TRP A 202 -10.07 -9.01 17.33
CA TRP A 202 -10.81 -9.71 16.26
C TRP A 202 -12.22 -9.14 15.94
N PHE A 203 -12.86 -8.45 16.89
CA PHE A 203 -14.23 -7.93 16.71
C PHE A 203 -14.34 -6.68 15.81
N LEU A 204 -13.26 -5.91 15.61
CA LEU A 204 -13.29 -4.66 14.80
C LEU A 204 -12.95 -4.90 13.31
N VAL A 205 -12.52 -6.10 12.97
CA VAL A 205 -12.12 -6.53 11.61
C VAL A 205 -13.23 -6.34 10.58
N PRO A 206 -14.51 -6.69 10.86
CA PRO A 206 -15.57 -6.60 9.85
C PRO A 206 -15.82 -5.16 9.36
N CYS A 207 -15.69 -4.16 10.24
CA CYS A 207 -15.90 -2.75 9.87
C CYS A 207 -14.82 -2.26 8.90
N PHE A 208 -13.54 -2.50 9.20
CA PHE A 208 -12.44 -2.05 8.32
C PHE A 208 -12.39 -2.82 7.00
N LEU A 209 -12.75 -4.10 7.00
CA LEU A 209 -12.87 -4.87 5.77
C LEU A 209 -14.03 -4.35 4.91
N HIS A 210 -15.16 -4.01 5.52
CA HIS A 210 -16.27 -3.34 4.83
C HIS A 210 -15.83 -2.01 4.23
N THR A 211 -15.11 -1.16 4.97
CA THR A 211 -14.60 0.12 4.45
C THR A 211 -13.61 -0.07 3.30
N CYS A 212 -12.83 -1.16 3.30
CA CYS A 212 -11.93 -1.51 2.21
C CYS A 212 -12.67 -2.04 0.97
N ILE A 213 -13.81 -2.73 1.14
CA ILE A 213 -14.64 -3.26 0.04
C ILE A 213 -15.54 -2.17 -0.56
N LEU A 214 -15.91 -1.16 0.24
CA LEU A 214 -16.67 0.03 -0.19
C LEU A 214 -15.82 1.09 -0.92
N HIS A 215 -14.56 0.76 -1.20
CA HIS A 215 -13.59 1.55 -1.96
C HIS A 215 -13.19 0.78 -3.23
#